data_AF-L7MLW3-F1
#
_entry.id   AF-L7MLW3-F1
#
_cell.length_a   1.000
_cell.length_b   1.000
_cell.length_c   1.000
_cell.angle_alpha   90.00
_cell.angle_beta   90.00
_cell.angle_gamma   90.00
#
_symmetry.space_group_name_H-M   'P 1'
#
loop_
_entity.id
_entity.type
_entity.pdbx_description
1 polymer ?
#
loop_
_entity_poly.entity_id
_entity_poly.type
_entity_poly.pdbx_seq_one_letter_code
_entity_poly.pdbx_strand_id
1 'polypeptide(L)'
;MAGRKWILVILSHMRSDVCAYFHAEPQHAHTGALKTYERIRQRYYLRSLYTFVRKYIRSCSLYQQRKTFPHSPGLLQPLPCPARPFERVGIDLYGPFPCSIAGNRWVVVAADHLK
;
A
#
# COMPACT_ATOMS: atom_id res chain seq x y z
N MET A 1 -40.99 14.80 -14.97
CA MET A 1 -41.01 15.26 -13.57
C MET A 1 -40.37 14.20 -12.69
N ALA A 2 -39.17 14.43 -12.17
CA ALA A 2 -38.50 13.44 -11.31
C ALA A 2 -39.20 13.43 -9.94
N GLY A 3 -39.93 12.35 -9.64
CA GLY A 3 -40.58 12.16 -8.35
C GLY A 3 -39.57 12.13 -7.19
N ARG A 4 -40.03 12.46 -5.98
CA ARG A 4 -39.19 12.42 -4.78
C ARG A 4 -38.61 11.01 -4.60
N LYS A 5 -37.28 10.88 -4.68
CA LYS A 5 -36.56 9.62 -4.44
C LYS A 5 -36.40 9.42 -2.94
N TRP A 6 -37.16 8.50 -2.37
CA TRP A 6 -36.99 8.07 -0.99
C TRP A 6 -35.77 7.15 -0.87
N ILE A 7 -34.95 7.35 0.16
CA ILE A 7 -33.74 6.56 0.45
C ILE A 7 -33.79 6.13 1.93
N LEU A 8 -33.35 4.90 2.19
CA LEU A 8 -33.41 4.31 3.52
C LEU A 8 -32.33 4.91 4.43
N VAL A 9 -32.71 5.26 5.65
CA VAL A 9 -31.75 5.68 6.69
C VAL A 9 -31.13 4.44 7.33
N ILE A 10 -29.81 4.40 7.42
CA ILE A 10 -29.12 3.28 8.07
C ILE A 10 -29.28 3.39 9.60
N LEU A 11 -29.99 2.43 10.18
CA LEU A 11 -30.12 2.28 11.63
C LEU A 11 -28.74 2.04 12.27
N SER A 12 -28.54 2.53 13.49
CA SER A 12 -27.25 2.49 14.19
C SER A 12 -26.60 1.10 14.22
N HIS A 13 -27.38 0.07 14.52
CA HIS A 13 -26.91 -1.32 14.62
C HIS A 13 -26.55 -1.94 13.27
N MET A 14 -27.11 -1.45 12.15
CA MET A 14 -26.85 -2.00 10.80
C MET A 14 -25.66 -1.35 10.10
N ARG A 15 -25.07 -0.28 10.65
CA ARG A 15 -24.05 0.52 9.94
C ARG A 15 -22.82 -0.30 9.59
N SER A 16 -22.37 -1.16 10.51
CA SER A 16 -21.23 -2.05 10.30
C SER A 16 -21.54 -3.08 9.21
N ASP A 17 -22.69 -3.72 9.26
CA ASP A 17 -23.09 -4.76 8.29
C ASP A 17 -23.21 -4.20 6.88
N VAL A 18 -23.82 -3.02 6.74
CA VAL A 18 -23.90 -2.33 5.44
C VAL A 18 -22.50 -2.01 4.92
N CYS A 19 -21.59 -1.50 5.77
CA CYS A 19 -20.21 -1.26 5.34
C CYS A 19 -19.45 -2.55 5.01
N ALA A 20 -19.64 -3.62 5.78
CA ALA A 20 -19.06 -4.93 5.53
C ALA A 20 -19.48 -5.45 4.16
N TYR A 21 -20.77 -5.41 3.86
CA TYR A 21 -21.31 -5.85 2.58
C TYR A 21 -20.68 -5.11 1.39
N PHE A 22 -20.61 -3.78 1.43
CA PHE A 22 -20.07 -2.96 0.32
C PHE A 22 -18.54 -2.89 0.27
N HIS A 23 -17.84 -3.39 1.28
CA HIS A 23 -16.38 -3.44 1.35
C HIS A 23 -15.84 -4.85 1.09
N ALA A 24 -16.27 -5.85 1.86
CA ALA A 24 -15.60 -7.15 2.00
C ALA A 24 -16.18 -8.27 1.13
N GLU A 25 -17.41 -8.16 0.64
CA GLU A 25 -17.99 -9.18 -0.23
C GLU A 25 -17.12 -9.41 -1.49
N PRO A 26 -17.02 -10.64 -2.03
CA PRO A 26 -16.16 -10.96 -3.17
C PRO A 26 -16.39 -10.04 -4.37
N GLN A 27 -17.65 -9.67 -4.64
CA GLN A 27 -18.07 -8.73 -5.68
C GLN A 27 -17.54 -7.29 -5.50
N HIS A 28 -17.08 -6.96 -4.30
CA HIS A 28 -16.62 -5.63 -3.90
C HIS A 28 -15.13 -5.56 -3.56
N ALA A 29 -14.42 -6.70 -3.55
CA ALA A 29 -12.97 -6.86 -3.57
C ALA A 29 -12.17 -6.01 -2.55
N HIS A 30 -12.68 -5.81 -1.32
CA HIS A 30 -12.04 -4.96 -0.31
C HIS A 30 -11.70 -3.56 -0.83
N THR A 31 -12.61 -2.97 -1.59
CA THR A 31 -12.41 -1.64 -2.18
C THR A 31 -12.19 -0.54 -1.14
N GLY A 32 -11.47 0.51 -1.54
CA GLY A 32 -11.16 1.66 -0.69
C GLY A 32 -12.36 2.57 -0.42
N ALA A 33 -12.19 3.50 0.53
CA ALA A 33 -13.26 4.33 1.09
C ALA A 33 -14.12 5.10 0.09
N LEU A 34 -13.52 5.67 -0.96
CA LEU A 34 -14.30 6.39 -1.96
C LEU A 34 -15.28 5.46 -2.68
N LYS A 35 -14.83 4.30 -3.17
CA LYS A 35 -15.68 3.35 -3.89
C LYS A 35 -16.78 2.77 -3.00
N THR A 36 -16.47 2.43 -1.76
CA THR A 36 -17.47 1.95 -0.79
C THR A 36 -18.50 3.02 -0.46
N TYR A 37 -18.06 4.27 -0.24
CA TYR A 37 -18.93 5.42 -0.02
C TYR A 37 -19.89 5.66 -1.20
N GLU A 38 -19.36 5.66 -2.42
CA GLU A 38 -20.14 5.86 -3.65
C GLU A 38 -21.25 4.82 -3.81
N ARG A 39 -20.99 3.56 -3.47
CA ARG A 39 -21.99 2.47 -3.51
C ARG A 39 -23.07 2.62 -2.44
N ILE A 40 -22.68 3.01 -1.22
CA ILE A 40 -23.64 3.16 -0.11
C ILE A 40 -24.54 4.38 -0.36
N ARG A 41 -23.99 5.53 -0.78
CA ARG A 41 -24.77 6.77 -0.97
C ARG A 41 -25.85 6.67 -2.05
N GLN A 42 -25.73 5.71 -2.97
CA GLN A 42 -26.73 5.46 -4.02
C GLN A 42 -28.03 4.84 -3.47
N ARG A 43 -27.95 4.13 -2.34
CA ARG A 43 -29.03 3.30 -1.79
C ARG A 43 -29.46 3.71 -0.38
N TYR A 44 -28.57 4.31 0.39
CA TYR A 44 -28.78 4.59 1.80
C TYR A 44 -28.34 6.00 2.20
N TYR A 45 -28.97 6.52 3.25
CA TYR A 45 -28.61 7.75 3.92
C TYR A 45 -28.01 7.47 5.31
N LEU A 46 -26.91 8.13 5.60
CA LEU A 46 -26.33 8.21 6.94
C LEU A 46 -25.71 9.59 7.13
N ARG A 47 -26.00 10.24 8.26
CA ARG A 47 -25.31 11.48 8.64
C ARG A 47 -23.80 11.20 8.73
N SER A 48 -23.00 11.98 8.02
CA SER A 48 -21.54 11.82 7.97
C SER A 48 -21.09 10.44 7.43
N LEU A 49 -21.81 9.89 6.44
CA LEU A 49 -21.53 8.59 5.82
C LEU A 49 -20.06 8.41 5.44
N TYR A 50 -19.46 9.40 4.76
CA TYR A 50 -18.08 9.30 4.31
C TYR A 50 -17.09 9.13 5.47
N THR A 51 -17.29 9.88 6.56
CA THR A 51 -16.47 9.76 7.78
C THR A 51 -16.60 8.39 8.42
N PHE A 52 -17.81 7.85 8.47
CA PHE A 52 -18.07 6.49 8.97
C PHE A 52 -17.37 5.43 8.11
N VAL A 53 -17.57 5.46 6.79
CA VAL A 53 -16.96 4.52 5.83
C VAL A 53 -15.43 4.58 5.91
N ARG A 54 -14.84 5.78 5.96
CA ARG A 54 -13.39 5.95 6.12
C ARG A 54 -12.87 5.32 7.40
N LYS A 55 -13.58 5.50 8.53
CA LYS A 55 -13.20 4.91 9.82
C LYS A 55 -13.28 3.38 9.75
N TYR A 56 -14.37 2.85 9.20
CA TYR A 56 -14.60 1.41 9.05
C TYR A 56 -13.51 0.72 8.20
N ILE A 57 -13.18 1.28 7.04
CA ILE A 57 -12.16 0.68 6.17
C ILE A 57 -10.77 0.83 6.77
N ARG A 58 -10.50 1.91 7.51
CA ARG A 58 -9.26 2.04 8.27
C ARG A 58 -9.12 0.98 9.37
N SER A 59 -10.19 0.36 9.87
CA SER A 59 -10.08 -0.78 10.80
C SER A 59 -9.95 -2.14 10.11
N CYS A 60 -10.01 -2.22 8.77
CA CYS A 60 -9.89 -3.49 8.05
C CYS A 60 -8.42 -3.89 7.85
N SER A 61 -7.97 -4.95 8.55
CA SER A 61 -6.60 -5.48 8.45
C SER A 61 -6.26 -5.98 7.04
N LEU A 62 -7.18 -6.69 6.38
CA LEU A 62 -6.98 -7.22 5.02
C LEU A 62 -6.74 -6.10 4.00
N TYR A 63 -7.47 -5.00 4.11
CA TYR A 63 -7.25 -3.84 3.25
C TYR A 63 -5.92 -3.15 3.57
N GLN A 64 -5.58 -2.99 4.84
CA GLN A 64 -4.30 -2.38 5.24
C GLN A 64 -3.09 -3.18 4.73
N GLN A 65 -3.13 -4.52 4.83
CA GLN A 65 -2.05 -5.39 4.38
C GLN A 65 -1.88 -5.40 2.86
N ARG A 66 -2.99 -5.36 2.11
CA ARG A 66 -2.96 -5.35 0.63
C ARG A 66 -2.65 -3.98 0.06
N LYS A 67 -2.97 -2.92 0.80
CA LYS A 67 -2.78 -1.57 0.31
C LYS A 67 -1.32 -1.16 0.42
N THR A 68 -0.68 -1.00 -0.72
CA THR A 68 0.59 -0.27 -0.80
C THR A 68 0.30 1.21 -0.50
N PHE A 69 0.72 1.67 0.67
CA PHE A 69 0.79 3.10 0.92
C PHE A 69 2.04 3.60 0.20
N PRO A 70 1.94 4.59 -0.71
CA PRO A 70 3.11 5.25 -1.23
C PRO A 70 3.78 5.96 -0.05
N HIS A 71 4.77 5.30 0.54
CA HIS A 71 5.71 5.94 1.43
C HIS A 71 6.75 6.59 0.53
N SER A 72 6.81 7.92 0.55
CA SER A 72 8.00 8.59 0.06
C SER A 72 9.16 8.11 0.93
N PRO A 73 10.21 7.49 0.36
CA PRO A 73 11.39 7.18 1.14
C PRO A 73 11.94 8.47 1.75
N GLY A 74 12.56 8.37 2.92
CA GLY A 74 13.25 9.51 3.54
C GLY A 74 14.37 10.04 2.65
N LEU A 75 14.97 11.17 3.05
CA LEU A 75 16.14 11.70 2.35
C LEU A 75 17.30 10.69 2.41
N LEU A 76 18.04 10.57 1.30
CA LEU A 76 19.28 9.78 1.28
C LEU A 76 20.26 10.37 2.29
N GLN A 77 20.86 9.51 3.11
CA GLN A 77 21.90 9.90 4.06
C GLN A 77 23.26 9.48 3.49
N PRO A 78 24.01 10.38 2.85
CA PRO A 78 25.31 10.04 2.29
C PRO A 78 26.29 9.72 3.41
N LEU A 79 27.09 8.67 3.21
CA LEU A 79 28.19 8.34 4.11
C LEU A 79 29.33 9.37 3.96
N PRO A 80 30.05 9.71 5.04
CA PRO A 80 31.20 10.60 4.95
C PRO A 80 32.30 9.98 4.07
N CYS A 81 33.01 10.82 3.32
CA CYS A 81 34.16 10.37 2.51
C CYS A 81 35.25 9.79 3.45
N PRO A 82 35.85 8.64 3.13
CA PRO A 82 37.01 8.13 3.86
C PRO A 82 38.20 9.10 3.76
N ALA A 83 39.09 9.10 4.75
CA ALA A 83 40.28 9.95 4.81
C ALA A 83 41.53 9.29 4.21
N ARG A 84 41.55 7.96 4.08
CA ARG A 84 42.68 7.21 3.52
C ARG A 84 42.22 6.00 2.68
N PRO A 85 43.06 5.50 1.75
CA PRO A 85 42.73 4.33 0.94
C PRO A 85 42.40 3.12 1.82
N PHE A 86 41.45 2.31 1.37
CA PHE A 86 40.99 1.08 2.04
C PHE A 86 40.33 1.28 3.41
N GLU A 87 40.05 2.52 3.81
CA GLU A 87 39.28 2.79 5.04
C GLU A 87 37.82 2.34 4.91
N ARG A 88 37.26 2.36 3.69
CA ARG A 88 35.95 1.79 3.40
C ARG A 88 35.92 1.17 2.01
N VAL A 89 35.63 -0.12 1.96
CA VAL A 89 35.47 -0.89 0.72
C VAL A 89 34.05 -1.42 0.63
N GLY A 90 33.38 -1.14 -0.49
CA GLY A 90 32.09 -1.74 -0.83
C GLY A 90 32.34 -3.04 -1.58
N ILE A 91 31.72 -4.13 -1.11
CA ILE A 91 31.79 -5.44 -1.77
C ILE A 91 30.39 -5.80 -2.26
N ASP A 92 30.29 -6.18 -3.52
CA ASP A 92 29.05 -6.63 -4.14
C ASP A 92 29.27 -7.90 -4.97
N LEU A 93 28.20 -8.62 -5.25
CA LEU A 93 28.19 -9.80 -6.12
C LEU A 93 27.38 -9.51 -7.38
N TYR A 94 28.05 -9.59 -8.52
CA TYR A 94 27.40 -9.38 -9.80
C TYR A 94 27.16 -10.72 -10.51
N GLY A 95 25.92 -10.98 -10.90
CA GLY A 95 25.50 -12.22 -11.55
C GLY A 95 24.05 -12.63 -11.24
N PRO A 96 23.66 -13.88 -11.56
CA PRO A 96 24.52 -14.92 -12.14
C PRO A 96 24.74 -14.75 -13.65
N PHE A 97 25.93 -15.12 -14.11
CA PHE A 97 26.32 -15.20 -15.52
C PHE A 97 26.24 -16.63 -16.05
N PRO A 98 26.31 -16.81 -17.40
CA PRO A 98 26.67 -18.09 -17.98
C PRO A 98 27.92 -18.66 -17.32
N CYS A 99 27.91 -19.98 -17.11
CA CYS A 99 29.00 -20.67 -16.44
C CYS A 99 30.28 -20.52 -17.27
N SER A 100 31.36 -20.05 -16.64
CA SER A 100 32.68 -20.10 -17.26
C SER A 100 33.16 -21.55 -17.38
N ILE A 101 34.21 -21.78 -18.16
CA ILE A 101 34.84 -23.10 -18.29
C ILE A 101 35.29 -23.65 -16.93
N ALA A 102 35.69 -22.75 -16.01
CA ALA A 102 36.12 -23.10 -14.66
C ALA A 102 34.96 -23.27 -13.65
N GLY A 103 33.70 -23.15 -14.08
CA GLY A 103 32.53 -23.33 -13.21
C GLY A 103 32.03 -22.05 -12.52
N ASN A 104 32.63 -20.89 -12.81
CA ASN A 104 32.27 -19.64 -12.14
C ASN A 104 31.02 -19.01 -12.76
N ARG A 105 30.14 -18.46 -11.93
CA ARG A 105 28.89 -17.78 -12.36
C ARG A 105 28.72 -16.38 -11.80
N TRP A 106 29.65 -15.92 -10.97
CA TRP A 106 29.54 -14.66 -10.24
C TRP A 106 30.88 -13.93 -10.29
N VAL A 107 30.81 -12.61 -10.23
CA VAL A 107 31.96 -11.73 -10.06
C VAL A 107 31.84 -11.04 -8.71
N VAL A 108 32.89 -11.12 -7.90
CA VAL A 108 33.01 -10.29 -6.70
C VAL A 108 33.54 -8.93 -7.13
N VAL A 109 32.77 -7.87 -6.87
CA VAL A 109 33.18 -6.49 -7.12
C VAL A 109 33.58 -5.89 -5.78
N ALA A 110 34.80 -5.35 -5.71
CA ALA A 110 35.27 -4.61 -4.55
C ALA A 110 35.70 -3.21 -5.00
N ALA A 111 35.14 -2.17 -4.39
CA ALA A 111 35.44 -0.78 -4.72
C ALA A 111 35.84 -0.01 -3.45
N ASP A 112 36.98 0.66 -3.51
CA ASP A 112 37.38 1.62 -2.48
C ASP A 112 36.53 2.89 -2.58
N HIS A 113 36.03 3.38 -1.45
CA HIS A 113 35.14 4.53 -1.40
C HIS A 113 35.86 5.88 -1.27
N LEU A 114 37.20 5.89 -1.22
CA LEU A 114 37.96 7.14 -1.32
C LEU A 114 37.77 7.73 -2.72
N LYS A 115 37.37 8.99 -2.78
CA LYS A 115 37.21 9.76 -4.02
C LYS A 115 38.27 10.85 -4.12
#